data_AF-A0A9D4VG07-F1
#
_entry.id   AF-A0A9D4VG07-F1
#
_cell.length_a   1.000
_cell.length_b   1.000
_cell.length_c   1.000
_cell.angle_alpha   90.00
_cell.angle_beta   90.00
_cell.angle_gamma   90.00
#
_symmetry.space_group_name_H-M   'P 1'
#
loop_
_entity.id
_entity.type
_entity.pdbx_description
1 polymer ?
#
loop_
_entity_poly.entity_id
_entity_poly.type
_entity_poly.pdbx_seq_one_letter_code
_entity_poly.pdbx_strand_id
1 'polypeptide(L)'
;MMKEAPEVSNVRIMKKMEGKLVVIHEEADAKKSRAEKLLTKIDASPDNRRETITDEERVMFRMIGLKMKVYLQLGTRGVFDGVIENMHLHWRHREVVKLITREKTVAIVEEIAGLLEYKSGGILVAIDRVPKGFSLIYYRGKSYRWPIALRLCVQHPCNNMWKE
;
A
#
# COMPACT_ATOMS: atom_id res chain seq x y z
N MET A 1 36.71 25.96 -59.59
CA MET A 1 36.39 26.42 -58.22
C MET A 1 35.79 25.23 -57.48
N MET A 2 36.54 24.58 -56.59
CA MET A 2 36.08 23.44 -55.80
C MET A 2 35.63 23.95 -54.42
N LYS A 3 34.39 23.65 -54.03
CA LYS A 3 33.86 23.87 -52.67
C LYS A 3 33.45 22.51 -52.10
N GLU A 4 34.39 21.80 -51.50
CA GLU A 4 34.12 20.63 -50.65
C GLU A 4 34.74 20.88 -49.28
N ALA A 5 33.91 21.34 -48.34
CA ALA A 5 34.33 21.58 -46.95
C ALA A 5 33.22 21.37 -45.88
N PRO A 6 31.89 21.33 -46.16
CA PRO A 6 30.90 21.22 -45.09
C PRO A 6 30.53 19.78 -44.71
N GLU A 7 30.81 18.77 -45.54
CA GLU A 7 30.39 17.39 -45.23
C GLU A 7 31.31 16.70 -44.21
N VAL A 8 32.61 16.95 -44.31
CA VAL A 8 33.62 16.34 -43.42
C VAL A 8 33.45 16.83 -41.97
N SER A 9 33.04 18.09 -41.77
CA SER A 9 32.74 18.65 -40.45
C SER A 9 31.49 18.04 -39.84
N ASN A 10 30.42 17.87 -40.63
CA ASN A 10 29.18 17.24 -40.21
C ASN A 10 29.40 15.78 -39.79
N VAL A 11 30.18 15.01 -40.55
CA VAL A 11 30.54 13.62 -40.21
C VAL A 11 31.29 13.55 -38.87
N ARG A 12 32.20 14.50 -38.60
CA ARG A 12 32.93 14.56 -37.33
C ARG A 12 32.03 14.91 -36.14
N ILE A 13 31.03 15.77 -36.35
CA ILE A 13 30.04 16.14 -35.35
C ILE A 13 29.13 14.95 -35.05
N MET A 14 28.64 14.25 -36.07
CA MET A 14 27.79 13.05 -35.93
C MET A 14 28.51 11.96 -35.15
N LYS A 15 29.77 11.66 -35.49
CA LYS A 15 30.59 10.68 -34.76
C LYS A 15 30.78 11.04 -33.28
N LYS A 16 30.83 12.34 -32.96
CA LYS A 16 30.91 12.83 -31.57
C LYS A 16 29.57 12.73 -30.84
N MET A 17 28.45 12.90 -31.55
CA MET A 17 27.10 12.72 -31.01
C MET A 17 26.78 11.25 -30.76
N GLU A 18 27.13 10.36 -31.69
CA GLU A 18 27.02 8.90 -31.53
C GLU A 18 27.80 8.42 -30.31
N GLY A 19 29.06 8.85 -30.15
CA GLY A 19 29.86 8.51 -28.97
C GLY A 19 29.23 9.00 -27.66
N LYS A 20 28.64 10.21 -27.64
CA LYS A 20 27.90 10.70 -26.47
C LYS A 20 26.65 9.88 -26.19
N LEU A 21 25.93 9.46 -27.21
CA LEU A 21 24.71 8.66 -27.08
C LEU A 21 25.01 7.29 -26.43
N VAL A 22 26.11 6.65 -26.85
CA VAL A 22 26.56 5.38 -26.27
C VAL A 22 26.84 5.51 -24.77
N VAL A 23 27.57 6.54 -24.36
CA VAL A 23 27.90 6.78 -22.94
C VAL A 23 26.65 7.02 -22.10
N ILE A 24 25.68 7.78 -22.61
CA ILE A 24 24.42 8.06 -21.90
C ILE A 24 23.60 6.77 -21.73
N HIS A 25 23.54 5.93 -22.77
CA HIS A 25 22.86 4.63 -22.70
C HIS A 25 23.55 3.68 -21.70
N GLU A 26 24.87 3.58 -21.75
CA GLU A 26 25.65 2.74 -20.83
C GLU A 26 25.46 3.16 -19.37
N GLU A 27 25.46 4.47 -19.09
CA GLU A 27 25.14 4.98 -17.76
C GLU A 27 23.70 4.68 -17.31
N ALA A 28 22.72 4.78 -18.23
CA ALA A 28 21.32 4.47 -17.94
C ALA A 28 21.14 2.98 -17.61
N ASP A 29 21.77 2.09 -18.37
CA ASP A 29 21.75 0.65 -18.14
C ASP A 29 22.48 0.28 -16.84
N ALA A 30 23.60 0.94 -16.53
CA ALA A 30 24.30 0.76 -15.26
C ALA A 30 23.46 1.21 -14.06
N LYS A 31 22.75 2.34 -14.16
CA LYS A 31 21.82 2.83 -13.13
C LYS A 31 20.63 1.88 -12.96
N LYS A 32 20.08 1.38 -14.06
CA LYS A 32 18.99 0.38 -14.07
C LYS A 32 19.43 -0.93 -13.39
N SER A 33 20.59 -1.46 -13.76
CA SER A 33 21.15 -2.68 -13.14
C SER A 33 21.39 -2.52 -11.64
N ARG A 34 21.86 -1.35 -11.18
CA ARG A 34 22.02 -1.07 -9.74
C ARG A 34 20.68 -1.06 -9.01
N ALA A 35 19.66 -0.45 -9.61
CA ALA A 35 18.31 -0.42 -9.03
C ALA A 35 17.71 -1.84 -8.93
N GLU A 36 17.82 -2.66 -9.99
CA GLU A 36 17.33 -4.04 -10.00
C GLU A 36 18.03 -4.92 -8.94
N LYS A 37 19.34 -4.75 -8.74
CA LYS A 37 20.11 -5.45 -7.68
C LYS A 37 19.69 -5.04 -6.27
N LEU A 38 19.23 -3.82 -6.08
CA LEU A 38 18.71 -3.37 -4.77
C LEU A 38 17.29 -3.90 -4.53
N LEU A 39 16.44 -3.92 -5.56
CA LEU A 39 15.08 -4.46 -5.49
C LEU A 39 15.07 -5.96 -5.17
N THR A 40 15.89 -6.74 -5.87
CA THR A 40 16.01 -8.19 -5.65
C THR A 40 16.45 -8.56 -4.22
N LYS A 41 17.22 -7.71 -3.53
CA LYS A 41 17.60 -7.92 -2.13
C LYS A 41 16.44 -7.66 -1.14
N ILE A 42 15.50 -6.80 -1.50
CA ILE A 42 14.34 -6.47 -0.67
C ILE A 42 13.27 -7.56 -0.79
N ASP A 43 13.08 -8.09 -2.00
CA ASP A 43 12.11 -9.15 -2.30
C ASP A 43 12.54 -10.55 -1.83
N ALA A 44 13.83 -10.74 -1.54
CA ALA A 44 14.37 -12.03 -1.07
C ALA A 44 14.04 -12.36 0.40
N SER A 45 13.43 -11.44 1.16
CA SER A 45 12.90 -11.77 2.48
C SER A 45 11.59 -12.55 2.32
N PRO A 46 11.50 -13.81 2.77
CA PRO A 46 10.31 -14.66 2.58
C PRO A 46 9.04 -14.11 3.26
N ASP A 47 9.20 -13.17 4.20
CA ASP A 47 8.11 -12.52 4.94
C ASP A 47 7.55 -11.26 4.24
N ASN A 48 8.22 -10.79 3.18
CA ASN A 48 7.88 -9.56 2.45
C ASN A 48 7.14 -9.80 1.12
N ARG A 49 6.74 -11.04 0.83
CA ARG A 49 5.93 -11.31 -0.37
C ARG A 49 4.54 -10.71 -0.14
N ARG A 50 4.39 -9.42 -0.44
CA ARG A 50 3.15 -8.66 -0.30
C ARG A 50 2.04 -9.47 -0.95
N GLU A 51 1.09 -9.94 -0.16
CA GLU A 51 -0.05 -10.67 -0.68
C GLU A 51 -0.83 -9.74 -1.61
N THR A 52 -0.82 -10.03 -2.91
CA THR A 52 -1.56 -9.26 -3.91
C THR A 52 -2.95 -9.86 -4.10
N ILE A 53 -3.98 -9.03 -3.92
CA ILE A 53 -5.35 -9.37 -4.29
C ILE A 53 -5.54 -9.25 -5.81
N THR A 54 -6.31 -10.15 -6.41
CA THR A 54 -6.65 -10.01 -7.85
C THR A 54 -7.69 -8.90 -8.05
N ASP A 55 -7.86 -8.43 -9.28
CA ASP A 55 -8.83 -7.38 -9.58
C ASP A 55 -10.28 -7.85 -9.35
N GLU A 56 -10.58 -9.13 -9.62
CA GLU A 56 -11.88 -9.73 -9.34
C GLU A 56 -12.15 -9.77 -7.83
N GLU A 57 -11.16 -10.20 -7.05
CA GLU A 57 -11.22 -10.21 -5.58
C GLU A 57 -11.43 -8.79 -5.04
N ARG A 58 -10.71 -7.80 -5.60
CA ARG A 58 -10.85 -6.38 -5.21
C ARG A 58 -12.27 -5.88 -5.42
N VAL A 59 -12.86 -6.16 -6.58
CA VAL A 59 -14.26 -5.76 -6.88
C VAL A 59 -15.23 -6.46 -5.92
N MET A 60 -15.05 -7.76 -5.69
CA MET A 60 -15.88 -8.54 -4.78
C MET A 60 -15.82 -8.00 -3.34
N PHE A 61 -14.62 -7.82 -2.79
CA PHE A 61 -14.43 -7.33 -1.43
C PHE A 61 -14.93 -5.91 -1.25
N ARG A 62 -14.77 -5.05 -2.27
CA ARG A 62 -15.35 -3.69 -2.26
C ARG A 62 -16.87 -3.76 -2.16
N MET A 63 -17.53 -4.59 -2.97
CA MET A 63 -18.99 -4.74 -2.92
C MET A 63 -19.47 -5.25 -1.56
N ILE A 64 -18.79 -6.25 -0.99
CA ILE A 64 -19.10 -6.80 0.33
C ILE A 64 -18.95 -5.69 1.38
N GLY A 65 -17.79 -5.01 1.40
CA GLY A 65 -17.49 -3.95 2.34
C GLY A 65 -18.50 -2.81 2.28
N LEU A 66 -18.92 -2.37 1.09
CA LEU A 66 -19.93 -1.32 0.96
C LEU A 66 -21.30 -1.73 1.54
N LYS A 67 -21.73 -2.97 1.32
CA LYS A 67 -23.00 -3.53 1.84
C LYS A 67 -22.98 -3.80 3.35
N MET A 68 -21.81 -3.85 3.99
CA MET A 68 -21.71 -4.09 5.43
C MET A 68 -22.36 -2.95 6.24
N LYS A 69 -23.29 -3.35 7.12
CA LYS A 69 -23.90 -2.46 8.13
C LYS A 69 -22.96 -2.18 9.30
N VAL A 70 -22.12 -3.16 9.65
CA VAL A 70 -21.13 -3.04 10.74
C VAL A 70 -19.88 -2.35 10.20
N TYR A 71 -19.43 -1.29 10.89
CA TYR A 71 -18.22 -0.55 10.56
C TYR A 71 -17.54 -0.04 11.83
N LEU A 72 -16.24 0.22 11.74
CA LEU A 72 -15.47 0.88 12.79
C LEU A 72 -15.41 2.37 12.47
N GLN A 73 -15.80 3.22 13.41
CA GLN A 73 -15.67 4.65 13.24
C GLN A 73 -14.29 5.11 13.71
N LEU A 74 -13.53 5.76 12.83
CA LEU A 74 -12.29 6.44 13.17
C LEU A 74 -12.65 7.79 13.81
N GLY A 75 -12.16 8.01 15.04
CA GLY A 75 -12.31 9.27 15.75
C GLY A 75 -11.25 10.29 15.36
N THR A 76 -11.35 11.50 15.93
CA THR A 76 -10.42 12.61 15.68
C THR A 76 -8.97 12.33 16.05
N ARG A 77 -8.72 11.33 16.91
CA ARG A 77 -7.36 10.88 17.28
C ARG A 77 -6.67 10.06 16.18
N GLY A 78 -7.36 9.72 15.10
CA GLY A 78 -6.80 8.92 14.02
C GLY A 78 -6.57 7.45 14.42
N VAL A 79 -5.45 6.88 13.98
CA VAL A 79 -5.13 5.45 14.11
C VAL A 79 -4.39 5.15 15.41
N PHE A 80 -5.11 4.59 16.38
CA PHE A 80 -4.55 4.11 17.65
C PHE A 80 -4.68 2.58 17.78
N ASP A 81 -3.99 1.99 18.75
CA ASP A 81 -3.84 0.53 18.81
C ASP A 81 -5.17 -0.20 19.04
N GLY A 82 -6.11 0.40 19.78
CA GLY A 82 -7.47 -0.14 19.92
C GLY A 82 -8.30 -0.16 18.62
N VAL A 83 -7.96 0.65 17.60
CA VAL A 83 -8.53 0.52 16.25
C VAL A 83 -8.00 -0.74 15.59
N ILE A 84 -6.70 -0.95 15.67
CA ILE A 84 -6.02 -2.10 15.07
C ILE A 84 -6.51 -3.40 15.72
N GLU A 85 -6.60 -3.43 17.05
CA GLU A 85 -7.20 -4.53 17.79
C GLU A 85 -8.65 -4.80 17.34
N ASN A 86 -9.48 -3.75 17.21
CA ASN A 86 -10.84 -3.90 16.70
C ASN A 86 -10.90 -4.43 15.25
N MET A 87 -9.95 -4.05 14.38
CA MET A 87 -9.84 -4.61 13.04
C MET A 87 -9.57 -6.11 13.11
N HIS A 88 -8.60 -6.53 13.92
CA HIS A 88 -8.31 -7.94 14.14
C HIS A 88 -9.53 -8.69 14.70
N LEU A 89 -10.26 -8.11 15.67
CA LEU A 89 -11.51 -8.67 16.19
C LEU A 89 -12.56 -8.92 15.09
N HIS A 90 -12.69 -8.00 14.13
CA HIS A 90 -13.58 -8.20 12.97
C HIS A 90 -13.08 -9.32 12.06
N TRP A 91 -11.76 -9.39 11.84
CA TRP A 91 -11.13 -10.42 11.02
C TRP A 91 -11.19 -11.83 11.62
N ARG A 92 -11.61 -11.96 12.88
CA ARG A 92 -11.89 -13.26 13.53
C ARG A 92 -12.97 -14.05 12.80
N HIS A 93 -14.01 -13.34 12.39
CA HIS A 93 -15.25 -13.92 11.88
C HIS A 93 -15.61 -13.42 10.48
N ARG A 94 -14.81 -12.51 9.93
CA ARG A 94 -15.00 -11.90 8.62
C ARG A 94 -13.66 -11.78 7.93
N GLU A 95 -13.69 -11.65 6.61
CA GLU A 95 -12.46 -11.44 5.84
C GLU A 95 -12.22 -9.96 5.54
N VAL A 96 -13.31 -9.18 5.57
CA VAL A 96 -13.34 -7.76 5.23
C VAL A 96 -13.80 -6.95 6.44
N VAL A 97 -13.16 -5.81 6.65
CA VAL A 97 -13.57 -4.80 7.63
C VAL A 97 -13.82 -3.46 6.93
N LYS A 98 -14.86 -2.77 7.36
CA LYS A 98 -15.21 -1.43 6.91
C LYS A 98 -14.86 -0.43 8.02
N LEU A 99 -14.03 0.56 7.70
CA LEU A 99 -13.78 1.71 8.56
C LEU A 99 -14.43 2.95 7.96
N ILE A 100 -14.93 3.85 8.79
CA ILE A 100 -15.45 5.15 8.35
C ILE A 100 -14.70 6.25 9.08
N THR A 101 -14.13 7.17 8.31
CA THR A 101 -13.52 8.40 8.83
C THR A 101 -14.33 9.63 8.40
N ARG A 102 -14.32 10.67 9.24
CA ARG A 102 -14.97 11.96 8.96
C ARG A 102 -13.97 13.02 8.47
N GLU A 103 -12.77 12.60 8.07
CA GLU A 103 -11.78 13.53 7.50
C GLU A 103 -12.31 14.21 6.25
N LYS A 104 -11.87 15.45 6.03
CA LYS A 104 -12.37 16.32 4.95
C LYS A 104 -11.62 16.11 3.64
N THR A 105 -10.34 15.77 3.73
CA THR A 105 -9.41 15.78 2.59
C THR A 105 -9.00 14.36 2.24
N VAL A 106 -9.04 14.01 0.95
CA VAL A 106 -8.65 12.68 0.46
C VAL A 106 -7.20 12.35 0.82
N ALA A 107 -6.29 13.32 0.74
CA ALA A 107 -4.88 13.12 1.10
C ALA A 107 -4.70 12.64 2.56
N ILE A 108 -5.48 13.18 3.51
CA ILE A 108 -5.42 12.74 4.91
C ILE A 108 -5.98 11.31 5.04
N VAL A 109 -7.03 10.99 4.28
CA VAL A 109 -7.61 9.64 4.25
C VAL A 109 -6.62 8.63 3.69
N GLU A 110 -5.86 8.99 2.65
CA GLU A 110 -4.80 8.16 2.08
C GLU A 110 -3.64 7.94 3.07
N GLU A 111 -3.24 8.97 3.82
CA GLU A 111 -2.24 8.84 4.88
C GLU A 111 -2.70 7.90 6.01
N ILE A 112 -3.93 8.10 6.49
CA ILE A 112 -4.58 7.19 7.45
C ILE A 112 -4.64 5.79 6.87
N ALA A 113 -4.93 5.66 5.58
CA ALA A 113 -5.07 4.37 4.95
C ALA A 113 -3.74 3.60 4.95
N GLY A 114 -2.65 4.26 4.56
CA GLY A 114 -1.31 3.69 4.60
C GLY A 114 -0.86 3.34 6.02
N LEU A 115 -1.20 4.16 7.02
CA LEU A 115 -0.89 3.86 8.42
C LEU A 115 -1.64 2.63 8.94
N LEU A 116 -2.91 2.45 8.55
CA LEU A 116 -3.69 1.26 8.87
C LEU A 116 -3.12 0.02 8.19
N GLU A 117 -2.74 0.09 6.91
CA GLU A 117 -2.07 -1.03 6.22
C GLU A 117 -0.80 -1.45 6.97
N TYR A 118 0.06 -0.47 7.30
CA TYR A 118 1.31 -0.72 8.00
C TYR A 118 1.10 -1.34 9.39
N LYS A 119 0.19 -0.80 10.20
CA LYS A 119 -0.01 -1.28 11.58
C LYS A 119 -0.79 -2.59 11.67
N SER A 120 -1.78 -2.79 10.81
CA SER A 120 -2.66 -3.97 10.88
C SER A 120 -2.18 -5.14 10.02
N GLY A 121 -1.32 -4.89 9.02
CA GLY A 121 -0.97 -5.85 7.98
C GLY A 121 -2.12 -6.16 7.01
N GLY A 122 -3.25 -5.44 7.11
CA GLY A 122 -4.36 -5.58 6.17
C GLY A 122 -4.08 -4.92 4.83
N ILE A 123 -4.79 -5.39 3.81
CA ILE A 123 -4.66 -4.91 2.43
C ILE A 123 -5.79 -3.93 2.15
N LEU A 124 -5.47 -2.70 1.75
CA LEU A 124 -6.46 -1.73 1.32
C LEU A 124 -7.12 -2.18 0.01
N VAL A 125 -8.43 -2.39 0.08
CA VAL A 125 -9.25 -2.79 -1.08
C VAL A 125 -9.73 -1.55 -1.83
N ALA A 126 -10.34 -0.60 -1.11
CA ALA A 126 -10.95 0.60 -1.68
C ALA A 126 -11.11 1.73 -0.66
N ILE A 127 -11.05 2.96 -1.16
CA ILE A 127 -11.47 4.19 -0.48
C ILE A 127 -12.67 4.74 -1.23
N ASP A 128 -13.82 4.81 -0.56
CA ASP A 128 -15.08 5.22 -1.15
C ASP A 128 -15.70 6.40 -0.38
N ARG A 129 -16.22 7.40 -1.10
CA ARG A 129 -16.94 8.52 -0.46
C ARG A 129 -18.36 8.09 -0.09
N VAL A 130 -18.75 8.32 1.16
CA VAL A 130 -20.06 7.95 1.71
C VAL A 130 -20.70 9.15 2.43
N PRO A 131 -22.03 9.16 2.70
CA PRO A 131 -22.67 10.28 3.40
C PRO A 131 -22.08 10.60 4.78
N LYS A 132 -21.46 9.61 5.43
CA LYS A 132 -20.83 9.74 6.75
C LYS A 132 -19.34 10.14 6.69
N GLY A 133 -18.78 10.42 5.51
CA GLY A 133 -17.37 10.75 5.29
C GLY A 133 -16.73 9.85 4.24
N PHE A 134 -15.62 9.20 4.60
CA PHE A 134 -14.93 8.23 3.73
C PHE A 134 -15.00 6.83 4.34
N SER A 135 -15.31 5.85 3.49
CA SER A 135 -15.31 4.43 3.81
C SER A 135 -13.99 3.84 3.32
N LEU A 136 -13.23 3.24 4.24
CA LEU A 136 -12.05 2.46 3.92
C LEU A 136 -12.37 0.98 4.10
N ILE A 137 -12.08 0.18 3.09
CA ILE A 137 -12.35 -1.25 3.10
C ILE A 137 -11.04 -1.99 3.11
N TYR A 138 -10.85 -2.85 4.11
CA TYR A 138 -9.64 -3.65 4.26
C TYR A 138 -9.93 -5.13 4.25
N TYR A 139 -9.08 -5.87 3.57
CA TYR A 139 -9.04 -7.32 3.56
C TYR A 139 -7.89 -7.82 4.43
N ARG A 140 -8.12 -8.91 5.19
CA ARG A 140 -7.15 -9.43 6.16
C ARG A 140 -5.93 -10.13 5.54
N GLY A 141 -6.03 -10.62 4.30
CA GLY A 141 -5.02 -11.50 3.69
C GLY A 141 -5.41 -12.98 3.68
N LYS A 142 -4.86 -13.75 2.73
CA LYS A 142 -5.11 -15.19 2.57
C LYS A 142 -4.43 -16.00 3.66
N SER A 143 -3.26 -15.55 4.12
CA SER A 143 -2.48 -16.21 5.17
C SER A 143 -2.70 -15.60 6.56
N TYR A 144 -3.80 -14.87 6.76
CA TYR A 144 -4.05 -14.18 8.03
C TYR A 144 -4.09 -15.15 9.21
N ARG A 145 -3.18 -14.96 10.16
CA ARG A 145 -3.14 -15.69 11.43
C ARG A 145 -3.61 -14.79 12.56
N TRP A 146 -4.50 -15.31 13.39
CA TRP A 146 -4.99 -14.61 14.57
C TRP A 146 -3.81 -14.23 15.49
N PRO A 147 -3.63 -12.95 15.85
CA PRO A 147 -2.57 -12.54 16.77
C PRO A 147 -2.70 -13.26 18.10
N ILE A 148 -1.64 -13.96 18.53
CA ILE A 148 -1.66 -14.78 19.76
C ILE A 148 -1.95 -13.91 21.00
N ALA A 149 -1.51 -12.65 21.01
CA ALA A 149 -1.79 -11.69 22.08
C ALA A 149 -3.30 -11.48 22.31
N LEU A 150 -4.10 -11.46 21.24
CA LEU A 150 -5.56 -11.33 21.32
C LEU A 150 -6.27 -12.62 21.73
N ARG A 151 -5.54 -13.75 21.81
CA ARG A 151 -6.05 -15.05 22.24
C ARG A 151 -6.16 -15.13 23.78
N LEU A 152 -5.29 -14.42 24.49
CA LEU A 152 -5.18 -14.47 25.96
C LEU A 152 -6.23 -13.61 26.68
N CYS A 153 -6.70 -12.52 26.05
CA CYS A 153 -7.73 -11.64 26.65
C CYS A 153 -9.12 -12.28 26.76
N VAL A 154 -9.37 -13.44 26.13
CA VAL A 154 -10.65 -14.16 26.26
C VAL A 154 -10.64 -15.13 27.45
N GLN A 155 -9.46 -15.50 27.97
CA GLN A 155 -9.31 -16.45 29.08
C GLN A 155 -9.17 -15.78 30.46
N HIS A 156 -8.89 -14.48 30.50
CA HIS A 156 -9.01 -13.69 31.72
C HIS A 156 -10.10 -12.64 31.50
N PRO A 157 -11.31 -12.81 32.07
CA PRO A 157 -12.22 -11.67 32.16
C PRO A 157 -11.48 -10.60 32.96
N CYS A 158 -11.10 -9.51 32.30
CA CYS A 158 -10.60 -8.31 32.96
C CYS A 158 -11.82 -7.71 33.69
N ASN A 159 -12.09 -8.27 34.86
CA ASN A 159 -13.03 -7.75 35.82
C ASN A 159 -12.42 -6.45 36.37
N ASN A 160 -13.22 -5.39 36.37
CA ASN A 160 -12.94 -4.05 36.90
C ASN A 160 -12.21 -3.09 35.95
N MET A 161 -12.97 -2.26 35.22
CA MET A 161 -12.69 -0.82 35.12
C MET A 161 -13.84 -0.02 34.49
N TRP A 162 -15.05 -0.11 35.07
CA TRP A 162 -16.08 0.93 34.90
C TRP A 162 -16.91 0.99 36.18
N LYS A 163 -16.35 1.61 37.22
CA LYS A 163 -17.11 2.22 38.31
C LYS A 163 -16.74 3.70 38.30
N GLU A 164 -17.65 4.52 37.80
CA GLU A 164 -17.96 5.87 38.27
C GLU A 164 -19.47 6.09 38.02
#